data_AF-A0A2V7YSS8-F1
#
_entry.id   AF-A0A2V7YSS8-F1
#
_cell.length_a   1.000
_cell.length_b   1.000
_cell.length_c   1.000
_cell.angle_alpha   90.00
_cell.angle_beta   90.00
_cell.angle_gamma   90.00
#
_symmetry.space_group_name_H-M   'P 1'
#
loop_
_entity.id
_entity.type
_entity.pdbx_description
1 polymer ?
#
loop_
_entity_poly.entity_id
_entity_poly.type
_entity_poly.pdbx_seq_one_letter_code
_entity_poly.pdbx_strand_id
1 'polypeptide(L)'
;MKERERRKISTEEMAGKVGLPLDRYLEVEAGNSPAERWGPAIRELAVALQVPTSRMFATSGKSADTRPGQAAELIRGHREARKLSAADVAGKMGISPEEYAQVESGSSEIEEWGPFFLRFAESLESGFPVFNLFHPFGLPFEKLSLEDYR
;
A
#
# COMPACT_ATOMS: atom_id res chain seq x y z
N MET A 1 20.57 -5.25 -2.17
CA MET A 1 20.71 -4.00 -2.97
C MET A 1 19.29 -3.52 -3.24
N LYS A 2 18.99 -2.29 -2.84
CA LYS A 2 17.63 -1.75 -2.89
C LYS A 2 17.21 -1.52 -4.34
N GLU A 3 15.93 -1.66 -4.64
CA GLU A 3 15.45 -1.55 -6.03
C GLU A 3 15.74 -0.17 -6.65
N ARG A 4 15.64 0.90 -5.87
CA ARG A 4 16.02 2.25 -6.27
C ARG A 4 17.48 2.35 -6.73
N GLU A 5 18.39 1.73 -6.00
CA GLU A 5 19.84 1.72 -6.29
C GLU A 5 20.12 0.98 -7.61
N ARG A 6 19.44 -0.16 -7.84
CA ARG A 6 19.53 -0.91 -9.10
C ARG A 6 19.10 -0.07 -10.30
N ARG A 7 18.10 0.79 -10.11
CA ARG A 7 17.57 1.72 -11.12
C ARG A 7 18.35 3.03 -11.21
N LYS A 8 19.42 3.23 -10.42
CA LYS A 8 20.24 4.45 -10.36
C LYS A 8 19.45 5.72 -10.02
N ILE A 9 18.33 5.59 -9.33
CA ILE A 9 17.55 6.71 -8.81
C ILE A 9 18.21 7.14 -7.49
N SER A 10 18.36 8.43 -7.20
CA SER A 10 18.91 8.91 -5.91
C SER A 10 17.87 8.87 -4.78
N THR A 11 18.30 8.93 -3.51
CA THR A 11 17.36 8.87 -2.37
C THR A 11 16.40 10.05 -2.40
N GLU A 12 16.97 11.23 -2.69
CA GLU A 12 16.27 12.50 -2.86
C GLU A 12 15.32 12.46 -4.06
N GLU A 13 15.76 11.89 -5.19
CA GLU A 13 14.92 11.74 -6.37
C GLU A 13 13.71 10.84 -6.07
N MET A 14 13.91 9.72 -5.37
CA MET A 14 12.81 8.83 -5.03
C MET A 14 11.88 9.42 -3.99
N ALA A 15 12.42 10.08 -2.95
CA ALA A 15 11.62 10.81 -1.95
C ALA A 15 10.69 11.83 -2.65
N GLY A 16 11.23 12.58 -3.62
CA GLY A 16 10.45 13.49 -4.46
C GLY A 16 9.38 12.78 -5.29
N LYS A 17 9.71 11.64 -5.93
CA LYS A 17 8.77 10.85 -6.73
C LYS A 17 7.60 10.28 -5.92
N VAL A 18 7.84 9.85 -4.68
CA VAL A 18 6.80 9.28 -3.80
C VAL A 18 6.07 10.33 -2.95
N GLY A 19 6.54 11.58 -3.00
CA GLY A 19 5.93 12.71 -2.30
C GLY A 19 6.19 12.73 -0.80
N LEU A 20 7.33 12.19 -0.34
CA LEU A 20 7.73 12.21 1.06
C LEU A 20 8.93 13.14 1.29
N PRO A 21 9.00 13.79 2.46
CA PRO A 21 10.25 14.38 2.96
C PRO A 21 11.39 13.36 2.97
N LEU A 22 12.61 13.81 2.70
CA LEU A 22 13.79 12.94 2.59
C LEU A 22 14.05 12.13 3.86
N ASP A 23 13.99 12.77 5.02
CA ASP A 23 14.11 12.15 6.35
C ASP A 23 13.07 11.05 6.55
N ARG A 24 11.80 11.32 6.20
CA ARG A 24 10.73 10.32 6.29
C ARG A 24 10.95 9.16 5.33
N TYR A 25 11.43 9.42 4.11
CA TYR A 25 11.74 8.36 3.15
C TYR A 25 12.93 7.51 3.60
N LEU A 26 13.93 8.09 4.25
CA LEU A 26 15.05 7.36 4.84
C LEU A 26 14.59 6.37 5.92
N GLU A 27 13.62 6.75 6.77
CA GLU A 27 13.04 5.85 7.76
C GLU A 27 12.29 4.68 7.11
N VAL A 28 11.57 4.92 5.99
CA VAL A 28 10.95 3.85 5.20
C VAL A 28 12.01 2.91 4.64
N GLU A 29 13.07 3.46 4.06
CA GLU A 29 14.18 2.70 3.51
C GLU A 29 15.02 1.94 4.56
N ALA A 30 14.89 2.30 5.83
CA ALA A 30 15.54 1.65 6.98
C ALA A 30 14.61 0.68 7.74
N GLY A 31 13.39 0.45 7.24
CA GLY A 31 12.42 -0.45 7.89
C GLY A 31 11.82 0.09 9.18
N ASN A 32 11.98 1.38 9.49
CA ASN A 32 11.55 2.03 10.74
C ASN A 32 10.27 2.83 10.57
N SER A 33 9.43 2.47 9.59
CA SER A 33 8.20 3.20 9.27
C SER A 33 6.97 2.31 9.33
N PRO A 34 5.75 2.89 9.48
CA PRO A 34 4.52 2.14 9.39
C PRO A 34 4.30 1.44 8.03
N ALA A 35 5.09 1.74 6.99
CA ALA A 35 5.08 1.01 5.73
C ALA A 35 5.26 -0.51 5.93
N GLU A 36 6.09 -0.91 6.89
CA GLU A 36 6.36 -2.33 7.18
C GLU A 36 5.13 -3.07 7.70
N ARG A 37 4.28 -2.36 8.45
CA ARG A 37 2.99 -2.89 8.91
C ARG A 37 1.97 -2.88 7.77
N TRP A 38 1.88 -1.76 7.06
CA TRP A 38 0.80 -1.53 6.09
C TRP A 38 1.00 -2.28 4.77
N GLY A 39 2.24 -2.54 4.34
CA GLY A 39 2.49 -3.30 3.12
C GLY A 39 1.80 -4.67 3.13
N PRO A 40 2.11 -5.55 4.09
CA PRO A 40 1.41 -6.82 4.25
C PRO A 40 -0.09 -6.67 4.50
N ALA A 41 -0.51 -5.72 5.35
CA ALA A 41 -1.93 -5.54 5.70
C ALA A 41 -2.79 -5.12 4.48
N ILE A 42 -2.26 -4.27 3.60
CA ILE A 42 -2.93 -3.85 2.37
C ILE A 42 -3.13 -5.05 1.43
N ARG A 43 -2.16 -5.95 1.36
CA ARG A 43 -2.28 -7.18 0.58
C ARG A 43 -3.34 -8.12 1.17
N GLU A 44 -3.35 -8.33 2.49
CA GLU A 44 -4.41 -9.12 3.14
C GLU A 44 -5.79 -8.53 2.91
N LEU A 45 -5.92 -7.21 2.99
CA LEU A 45 -7.17 -6.52 2.71
C LEU A 45 -7.63 -6.74 1.26
N ALA A 46 -6.73 -6.61 0.29
CA ALA A 46 -7.02 -6.86 -1.12
C ALA A 46 -7.51 -8.31 -1.37
N VAL A 47 -6.88 -9.29 -0.71
CA VAL A 47 -7.29 -10.70 -0.76
C VAL A 47 -8.66 -10.89 -0.09
N ALA A 48 -8.86 -10.35 1.11
CA ALA A 48 -10.09 -10.47 1.87
C ALA A 48 -11.30 -9.89 1.12
N LEU A 49 -11.07 -8.78 0.42
CA LEU A 49 -12.05 -8.09 -0.42
C LEU A 49 -12.09 -8.60 -1.86
N GLN A 50 -11.20 -9.49 -2.29
CA GLN A 50 -11.10 -9.96 -3.68
C GLN A 50 -11.09 -8.81 -4.69
N VAL A 51 -10.22 -7.82 -4.46
CA VAL A 51 -10.01 -6.65 -5.32
C VAL A 51 -8.53 -6.46 -5.63
N PRO A 52 -8.18 -5.95 -6.81
CA PRO A 52 -6.82 -5.48 -7.05
C PRO A 52 -6.47 -4.37 -6.06
N THR A 53 -5.28 -4.43 -5.46
CA THR A 53 -4.81 -3.46 -4.47
C THR A 53 -4.96 -2.02 -4.93
N SER A 54 -4.68 -1.73 -6.19
CA SER A 54 -4.80 -0.38 -6.76
C SER A 54 -6.23 0.16 -6.75
N ARG A 55 -7.23 -0.72 -6.89
CA ARG A 55 -8.65 -0.35 -6.88
C ARG A 55 -9.19 -0.08 -5.48
N MET A 56 -8.42 -0.36 -4.43
CA MET A 56 -8.75 0.05 -3.05
C MET A 56 -8.47 1.52 -2.78
N PHE A 57 -7.59 2.15 -3.57
CA PHE A 57 -7.11 3.52 -3.32
C PHE A 57 -7.51 4.50 -4.42
N ALA A 58 -7.65 4.04 -5.66
CA ALA A 58 -8.12 4.86 -6.77
C ALA A 58 -9.00 4.03 -7.71
N THR A 59 -10.09 4.62 -8.20
CA THR A 59 -10.96 3.93 -9.16
C THR A 59 -10.22 3.62 -10.47
N SER A 60 -9.31 4.48 -10.92
CA SER A 60 -8.43 4.22 -12.08
C SER A 60 -7.29 3.24 -11.77
N GLY A 61 -6.98 3.05 -10.49
CA GLY A 61 -5.78 2.38 -10.02
C GLY A 61 -4.49 3.21 -10.15
N LYS A 62 -4.59 4.51 -10.45
CA LYS A 62 -3.45 5.43 -10.57
C LYS A 62 -3.25 6.25 -9.31
N SER A 63 -1.99 6.44 -8.92
CA SER A 63 -1.66 7.19 -7.70
C SER A 63 -2.06 8.67 -7.78
N ALA A 64 -2.03 9.26 -8.98
CA ALA A 64 -2.42 10.64 -9.23
C ALA A 64 -3.91 10.92 -8.96
N ASP A 65 -4.76 9.88 -8.99
CA ASP A 65 -6.20 9.99 -8.77
C ASP A 65 -6.60 9.70 -7.31
N THR A 66 -5.63 9.51 -6.42
CA THR A 66 -5.86 9.33 -4.99
C THR A 66 -6.20 10.66 -4.32
N ARG A 67 -7.17 10.66 -3.39
CA ARG A 67 -7.53 11.81 -2.54
C ARG A 67 -7.77 11.36 -1.08
N PRO A 68 -7.62 12.26 -0.09
CA PRO A 68 -7.91 11.94 1.30
C PRO A 68 -9.33 11.40 1.50
N GLY A 69 -9.46 10.31 2.25
CA GLY A 69 -10.73 9.65 2.57
C GLY A 69 -11.25 8.70 1.49
N GLN A 70 -10.58 8.63 0.33
CA GLN A 70 -11.01 7.78 -0.77
C GLN A 70 -10.74 6.30 -0.50
N ALA A 71 -9.67 5.96 0.26
CA ALA A 71 -9.39 4.57 0.55
C ALA A 71 -10.54 3.97 1.36
N ALA A 72 -10.95 4.65 2.43
CA ALA A 72 -12.09 4.29 3.26
C ALA A 72 -13.39 4.13 2.45
N GLU A 73 -13.70 5.10 1.57
CA GLU A 73 -14.86 5.07 0.68
C GLU A 73 -14.85 3.81 -0.21
N LEU A 74 -13.73 3.55 -0.90
CA LEU A 74 -13.61 2.44 -1.84
C LEU A 74 -13.58 1.08 -1.13
N ILE A 75 -12.82 0.96 -0.04
CA ILE A 75 -12.73 -0.26 0.76
C ILE A 75 -14.11 -0.68 1.25
N ARG A 76 -14.87 0.27 1.82
CA ARG A 76 -16.24 0.03 2.27
C ARG A 76 -17.14 -0.37 1.10
N GLY A 77 -17.09 0.36 -0.01
CA GLY A 77 -17.87 0.06 -1.20
C GLY A 77 -17.59 -1.35 -1.76
N HIS A 78 -16.32 -1.77 -1.79
CA HIS A 78 -15.93 -3.11 -2.23
C HIS A 78 -16.41 -4.22 -1.30
N ARG A 79 -16.38 -3.97 0.02
CA ARG A 79 -16.92 -4.88 1.03
C ARG A 79 -18.43 -5.05 0.84
N GLU A 80 -19.15 -3.95 0.76
CA GLU A 80 -20.62 -3.93 0.64
C GLU A 80 -21.11 -4.55 -0.66
N ALA A 81 -20.46 -4.25 -1.79
CA ALA A 81 -20.76 -4.85 -3.08
C ALA A 81 -20.64 -6.39 -3.06
N ARG A 82 -19.79 -6.93 -2.19
CA ARG A 82 -19.56 -8.37 -1.99
C ARG A 82 -20.36 -8.98 -0.84
N LYS A 83 -21.23 -8.18 -0.19
CA LYS A 83 -22.06 -8.61 0.94
C LYS A 83 -21.24 -9.20 2.09
N LEU A 84 -20.01 -8.70 2.29
CA LEU A 84 -19.16 -9.08 3.40
C LEU A 84 -19.48 -8.21 4.63
N SER A 85 -19.49 -8.81 5.83
CA SER A 85 -19.57 -8.02 7.05
C SER A 85 -18.21 -7.42 7.40
N ALA A 86 -18.20 -6.31 8.15
CA ALA A 86 -16.95 -5.72 8.65
C ALA A 86 -16.17 -6.71 9.53
N ALA A 87 -16.87 -7.52 10.33
CA ALA A 87 -16.27 -8.55 11.17
C ALA A 87 -15.61 -9.67 10.34
N ASP A 88 -16.20 -10.08 9.22
CA ASP A 88 -15.61 -11.10 8.35
C ASP A 88 -14.30 -10.63 7.72
N VAL A 89 -14.25 -9.35 7.29
CA VAL A 89 -13.03 -8.78 6.70
C VAL A 89 -11.95 -8.61 7.77
N ALA A 90 -12.31 -8.07 8.94
CA ALA A 90 -11.40 -7.95 10.09
C ALA A 90 -10.80 -9.32 10.48
N GLY A 91 -11.64 -10.36 10.57
CA GLY A 91 -11.22 -11.73 10.86
C GLY A 91 -10.27 -12.30 9.81
N LYS A 92 -10.52 -12.07 8.52
CA LYS A 92 -9.61 -12.48 7.43
C LYS A 92 -8.26 -11.74 7.48
N MET A 93 -8.26 -10.49 7.89
CA MET A 93 -7.05 -9.68 8.05
C MET A 93 -6.28 -9.99 9.34
N GLY A 94 -6.89 -10.71 10.29
CA GLY A 94 -6.30 -10.95 11.61
C GLY A 94 -6.21 -9.69 12.49
N ILE A 95 -7.09 -8.71 12.27
CA ILE A 95 -7.17 -7.47 13.06
C ILE A 95 -8.48 -7.40 13.84
N SER A 96 -8.54 -6.52 14.84
CA SER A 96 -9.78 -6.29 15.59
C SER A 96 -10.86 -5.58 14.77
N PRO A 97 -12.15 -5.76 15.09
CA PRO A 97 -13.24 -4.99 14.46
C PRO A 97 -13.05 -3.48 14.62
N GLU A 98 -12.50 -3.02 15.74
CA GLU A 98 -12.22 -1.61 16.01
C GLU A 98 -11.13 -1.07 15.09
N GLU A 99 -10.04 -1.82 14.89
CA GLU A 99 -8.99 -1.44 13.92
C GLU A 99 -9.54 -1.41 12.49
N TYR A 100 -10.37 -2.39 12.11
CA TYR A 100 -11.00 -2.37 10.79
C TYR A 100 -11.98 -1.20 10.63
N ALA A 101 -12.70 -0.82 11.69
CA ALA A 101 -13.56 0.35 11.66
C ALA A 101 -12.77 1.65 11.39
N GLN A 102 -11.52 1.74 11.84
CA GLN A 102 -10.63 2.87 11.51
C GLN A 102 -10.22 2.90 10.04
N VAL A 103 -10.09 1.73 9.39
CA VAL A 103 -9.86 1.62 7.94
C VAL A 103 -11.06 2.19 7.20
N GLU A 104 -12.27 1.73 7.53
CA GLU A 104 -13.47 2.19 6.84
C GLU A 104 -13.90 3.61 7.23
N SER A 105 -13.44 4.18 8.34
CA SER A 105 -13.72 5.57 8.71
C SER A 105 -12.76 6.58 8.06
N GLY A 106 -11.65 6.11 7.50
CA GLY A 106 -10.56 6.95 7.00
C GLY A 106 -9.66 7.52 8.09
N SER A 107 -9.75 7.02 9.32
CA SER A 107 -8.88 7.46 10.43
C SER A 107 -7.61 6.62 10.58
N SER A 108 -7.45 5.54 9.81
CA SER A 108 -6.22 4.75 9.79
C SER A 108 -5.17 5.33 8.84
N GLU A 109 -3.89 5.01 9.06
CA GLU A 109 -2.80 5.49 8.22
C GLU A 109 -2.80 4.88 6.80
N ILE A 110 -3.72 3.96 6.48
CA ILE A 110 -3.87 3.40 5.13
C ILE A 110 -4.15 4.49 4.07
N GLU A 111 -4.77 5.60 4.48
CA GLU A 111 -5.02 6.77 3.65
C GLU A 111 -3.72 7.44 3.18
N GLU A 112 -2.63 7.27 3.95
CA GLU A 112 -1.29 7.73 3.58
C GLU A 112 -0.52 6.64 2.84
N TRP A 113 -0.46 5.44 3.42
CA TRP A 113 0.41 4.37 2.94
C TRP A 113 -0.08 3.70 1.66
N GLY A 114 -1.40 3.62 1.44
CA GLY A 114 -1.97 3.11 0.19
C GLY A 114 -1.50 3.91 -1.03
N PRO A 115 -1.74 5.24 -1.07
CA PRO A 115 -1.22 6.12 -2.12
C PRO A 115 0.31 6.12 -2.24
N PHE A 116 1.04 6.05 -1.12
CA PHE A 116 2.50 5.92 -1.14
C PHE A 116 2.94 4.68 -1.92
N PHE A 117 2.39 3.50 -1.62
CA PHE A 117 2.76 2.27 -2.32
C PHE A 117 2.36 2.31 -3.80
N LEU A 118 1.24 2.95 -4.15
CA LEU A 118 0.90 3.18 -5.57
C LEU A 118 1.96 4.03 -6.28
N ARG A 119 2.35 5.16 -5.68
CA ARG A 119 3.40 6.04 -6.24
C ARG A 119 4.73 5.31 -6.36
N PHE A 120 5.09 4.54 -5.34
CA PHE A 120 6.31 3.75 -5.35
C PHE A 120 6.31 2.70 -6.47
N ALA A 121 5.17 2.07 -6.77
CA ALA A 121 5.08 1.10 -7.87
C ALA A 121 5.31 1.79 -9.21
N GLU A 122 4.65 2.92 -9.40
CA GLU A 122 4.70 3.72 -10.62
C GLU A 122 6.07 4.38 -10.83
N SER A 123 6.82 4.67 -9.75
CA SER A 123 8.14 5.30 -9.82
C SER A 123 9.26 4.33 -10.23
N LEU A 124 9.06 3.02 -10.03
CA LEU A 124 10.03 1.98 -10.38
C LEU A 124 9.96 1.59 -11.86
N GLU A 125 8.77 1.48 -12.44
CA GLU A 125 8.57 1.19 -13.88
C GLU A 125 7.14 1.49 -14.35
N SER A 126 7.01 1.97 -15.59
CA SER A 126 5.71 2.11 -16.27
C SER A 126 5.03 0.75 -16.40
N GLY A 127 4.03 0.49 -15.55
CA GLY A 127 3.25 -0.76 -15.57
C GLY A 127 3.69 -1.81 -14.54
N PHE A 128 4.57 -1.47 -13.59
CA PHE A 128 4.85 -2.35 -12.46
C PHE A 128 3.55 -2.65 -11.70
N PRO A 129 3.12 -3.92 -11.58
CA PRO A 129 1.89 -4.23 -10.87
C PRO A 129 2.06 -3.86 -9.40
N VAL A 130 1.16 -3.01 -8.91
CA VAL A 130 1.06 -2.68 -7.47
C VAL A 130 0.94 -3.95 -6.63
N PHE A 131 0.30 -4.99 -7.16
CA PHE A 131 0.22 -6.29 -6.49
C PHE A 131 1.59 -6.94 -6.31
N ASN A 132 2.49 -6.75 -7.29
CA ASN A 132 3.84 -7.28 -7.21
C ASN A 132 4.56 -6.60 -6.05
N LEU A 133 4.48 -5.28 -5.83
CA LEU A 133 5.11 -4.60 -4.67
C LEU A 133 4.91 -5.27 -3.29
N PHE A 134 3.86 -6.07 -3.11
CA PHE A 134 3.57 -6.76 -1.85
C PHE A 134 3.94 -8.25 -1.85
N HIS A 135 4.64 -8.69 -2.90
CA HIS A 135 5.23 -10.00 -3.07
C HIS A 135 6.75 -9.82 -3.14
N PRO A 136 7.54 -10.53 -2.32
CA PRO A 136 7.24 -11.65 -1.47
C PRO A 136 6.86 -11.17 -0.07
N PHE A 137 6.01 -11.99 0.54
CA PHE A 137 5.36 -11.73 1.80
C PHE A 137 6.33 -11.41 2.93
N GLY A 138 6.06 -10.30 3.63
CA GLY A 138 6.73 -9.97 4.89
C GLY A 138 8.20 -9.65 4.76
N LEU A 139 8.71 -9.41 3.54
CA LEU A 139 10.04 -8.84 3.38
C LEU A 139 10.00 -7.35 3.72
N PRO A 140 10.84 -6.91 4.66
CA PRO A 140 10.93 -5.50 4.98
C PRO A 140 11.25 -4.66 3.75
N PHE A 141 10.76 -3.42 3.68
CA PHE A 141 10.96 -2.55 2.50
C PHE A 141 12.44 -2.41 2.12
N GLU A 142 13.30 -2.34 3.14
CA GLU A 142 14.76 -2.32 3.03
C GLU A 142 15.37 -3.54 2.28
N LYS A 143 14.64 -4.66 2.20
CA LYS A 143 15.07 -5.94 1.60
C LYS A 143 14.47 -6.21 0.21
N LEU A 144 13.53 -5.39 -0.26
CA LEU A 144 12.79 -5.63 -1.50
C LEU A 144 13.66 -5.48 -2.76
N SER A 145 13.47 -6.38 -3.73
CA SER A 145 14.23 -6.44 -4.98
C SER A 145 13.40 -7.04 -6.15
N LEU A 146 13.69 -6.71 -7.42
CA LEU A 146 12.97 -7.23 -8.61
C LEU A 146 12.74 -8.75 -8.70
N GLU A 147 13.64 -9.57 -8.18
CA GLU A 147 13.51 -11.05 -8.21
C GLU A 147 12.43 -11.55 -7.25
N ASP A 148 12.14 -10.74 -6.23
CA ASP A 148 11.14 -10.97 -5.21
C ASP A 148 9.70 -10.76 -5.81
N TYR A 149 9.63 -10.11 -6.97
CA TYR A 149 8.42 -9.70 -7.68
C TYR A 149 8.04 -10.56 -8.91
N ARG A 150 8.76 -11.67 -9.14
CA ARG A 150 8.60 -12.62 -10.26
C ARG A 150 8.02 -13.95 -9.80
#